data_AF-A0A496RPY9-F1
#
_entry.id   AF-A0A496RPY9-F1
#
_cell.length_a   1.000
_cell.length_b   1.000
_cell.length_c   1.000
_cell.angle_alpha   90.00
_cell.angle_beta   90.00
_cell.angle_gamma   90.00
#
_symmetry.space_group_name_H-M   'P 1'
#
loop_
_entity.id
_entity.type
_entity.pdbx_description
1 polymer ?
#
loop_
_entity_poly.entity_id
_entity_poly.type
_entity_poly.pdbx_seq_one_letter_code
_entity_poly.pdbx_strand_id
1 'polypeptide(L)'
;MEEKMLQLACSEARKKLNNQLSAINSVDQKIGMLLGLIGVSLALSFDNKLKIANAVLPYIIGLLLLAISALLLFFAYRCIRLKTGLNIKGYSELIEKLKNKTTLITFLKHQLLYFEDSIISNNKLIKQKNKSLAYGAITLLASLLFCIASYLM
;
A
#
# COMPACT_ATOMS: atom_id res chain seq x y z
N MET A 1 32.61 1.35 -24.70
CA MET A 1 31.90 0.15 -24.19
C MET A 1 31.35 0.40 -22.79
N GLU A 2 32.15 1.00 -21.91
CA GLU A 2 31.75 1.40 -20.55
C GLU A 2 30.55 2.37 -20.51
N GLU A 3 30.49 3.38 -21.39
CA GLU A 3 29.35 4.32 -21.41
C GLU A 3 28.00 3.65 -21.72
N LYS A 4 27.97 2.73 -22.69
CA LYS A 4 26.74 1.97 -23.03
C LYS A 4 26.30 1.09 -21.85
N MET A 5 27.24 0.45 -21.15
CA MET A 5 26.93 -0.36 -19.96
C MET A 5 26.47 0.50 -18.78
N LEU A 6 27.10 1.67 -18.56
CA LEU A 6 26.70 2.60 -17.52
C LEU A 6 25.29 3.15 -17.78
N GLN A 7 24.97 3.47 -19.03
CA GLN A 7 23.63 3.90 -19.43
C GLN A 7 22.58 2.80 -19.22
N LEU A 8 22.88 1.55 -19.57
CA LEU A 8 22.02 0.39 -19.30
C LEU A 8 21.79 0.16 -17.80
N ALA A 9 22.84 0.24 -16.99
CA ALA A 9 22.72 0.09 -15.54
C ALA A 9 21.89 1.24 -14.92
N CYS A 10 22.08 2.48 -15.39
CA CYS A 10 21.27 3.62 -14.97
C CYS A 10 19.80 3.48 -15.36
N SER A 11 19.50 2.97 -16.56
CA SER A 11 18.13 2.84 -17.04
C SER A 11 17.36 1.77 -16.26
N GLU A 12 17.95 0.60 -16.02
CA GLU A 12 17.36 -0.47 -15.20
C GLU A 12 17.14 -0.03 -13.75
N ALA A 13 18.09 0.69 -13.17
CA ALA A 13 17.96 1.25 -11.83
C ALA A 13 16.79 2.24 -11.71
N ARG A 14 16.67 3.18 -12.67
CA ARG A 14 15.56 4.12 -12.75
C ARG A 14 14.22 3.39 -12.91
N LYS A 15 14.18 2.37 -13.77
CA LYS A 15 12.98 1.56 -13.99
C LYS A 15 12.52 0.87 -12.71
N LYS A 16 13.43 0.23 -11.96
CA LYS A 16 13.12 -0.41 -10.68
C LYS A 16 12.62 0.59 -9.62
N LEU A 17 13.24 1.77 -9.52
CA LEU A 17 12.80 2.83 -8.62
C LEU A 17 11.40 3.35 -8.96
N ASN A 18 11.14 3.62 -10.24
CA ASN A 18 9.84 4.05 -10.71
C ASN A 18 8.76 3.00 -10.44
N ASN A 19 9.07 1.72 -10.66
CA ASN A 19 8.16 0.61 -10.34
C ASN A 19 7.83 0.57 -8.84
N GLN A 20 8.83 0.77 -7.97
CA GLN A 20 8.58 0.85 -6.54
C GLN A 20 7.70 2.05 -6.19
N LEU A 21 8.01 3.23 -6.71
CA LEU A 21 7.23 4.44 -6.44
C LEU A 21 5.78 4.32 -6.92
N SER A 22 5.57 3.75 -8.11
CA SER A 22 4.23 3.45 -8.62
C SER A 22 3.49 2.44 -7.74
N ALA A 23 4.19 1.42 -7.22
CA ALA A 23 3.59 0.45 -6.31
C ALA A 23 3.18 1.10 -4.97
N ILE A 24 4.01 1.99 -4.43
CA ILE A 24 3.70 2.74 -3.20
C ILE A 24 2.45 3.60 -3.41
N ASN A 25 2.45 4.42 -4.46
CA ASN A 25 1.32 5.31 -4.77
C ASN A 25 0.02 4.52 -4.99
N SER A 26 0.08 3.40 -5.71
CA SER A 26 -1.08 2.54 -5.94
C SER A 26 -1.64 1.95 -4.64
N VAL A 27 -0.76 1.51 -3.74
CA VAL A 27 -1.15 0.95 -2.43
C VAL A 27 -1.81 2.01 -1.54
N ASP A 28 -1.24 3.22 -1.49
CA ASP A 28 -1.80 4.32 -0.69
C ASP A 28 -3.16 4.80 -1.25
N GLN A 29 -3.30 4.88 -2.57
CA GLN A 29 -4.57 5.21 -3.21
C GLN A 29 -5.65 4.16 -2.90
N LYS A 30 -5.31 2.86 -2.92
CA LYS A 30 -6.22 1.78 -2.55
C LYS A 30 -6.68 1.87 -1.09
N ILE A 31 -5.77 2.22 -0.16
CA ILE A 31 -6.13 2.46 1.25
C ILE A 31 -7.11 3.63 1.35
N GLY A 32 -6.82 4.75 0.69
CA GLY A 32 -7.69 5.94 0.71
C GLY A 32 -9.10 5.63 0.19
N MET A 33 -9.20 4.89 -0.92
CA MET A 33 -10.48 4.46 -1.49
C MET A 33 -11.29 3.56 -0.53
N LEU A 34 -10.64 2.60 0.12
CA LEU A 34 -11.29 1.70 1.09
C LEU A 34 -11.75 2.43 2.35
N LEU A 35 -10.97 3.40 2.85
CA LEU A 35 -11.40 4.26 3.95
C LEU A 35 -12.60 5.14 3.57
N GLY A 36 -12.62 5.66 2.35
CA GLY A 36 -13.78 6.39 1.81
C GLY A 36 -15.04 5.51 1.77
N LEU A 37 -14.91 4.26 1.32
CA LEU A 37 -15.98 3.26 1.32
C LEU A 37 -16.50 2.96 2.74
N ILE A 38 -15.63 2.85 3.75
CA ILE A 38 -16.05 2.70 5.15
C ILE A 38 -16.92 3.89 5.59
N GLY A 39 -16.52 5.12 5.23
CA GLY A 39 -17.29 6.32 5.54
C GLY A 39 -18.69 6.32 4.95
N VAL A 40 -18.83 5.89 3.69
CA VAL A 40 -20.13 5.74 3.02
C VAL A 40 -20.98 4.65 3.69
N SER A 41 -20.38 3.51 4.03
CA SER A 41 -21.08 2.41 4.71
C SER A 41 -21.60 2.81 6.10
N LEU A 42 -20.82 3.58 6.86
CA LEU A 42 -21.26 4.14 8.14
C LEU A 42 -22.44 5.10 7.96
N ALA A 43 -22.35 6.03 7.01
CA ALA A 43 -23.44 6.96 6.72
C ALA A 43 -24.75 6.24 6.38
N LEU A 44 -24.70 5.19 5.55
CA LEU A 44 -25.87 4.37 5.22
C LEU A 44 -26.42 3.58 6.42
N SER A 45 -25.55 3.19 7.36
CA SER A 45 -25.95 2.44 8.55
C SER A 45 -26.71 3.31 9.56
N PHE A 46 -26.39 4.60 9.66
CA PHE A 46 -27.08 5.54 10.55
C PHE A 46 -28.42 6.06 10.00
N ASP A 47 -28.67 5.93 8.70
CA ASP A 47 -29.93 6.37 8.06
C ASP A 47 -31.04 5.30 8.13
N ASN A 48 -30.69 4.06 8.50
CA ASN A 48 -31.64 2.95 8.52
C ASN A 48 -32.40 2.81 9.85
N LYS A 49 -33.75 2.80 9.75
CA LYS A 49 -34.64 2.35 10.83
C LYS A 49 -34.66 0.81 10.88
N LEU A 50 -33.86 0.20 11.76
CA LEU A 50 -33.88 -1.25 12.02
C LEU A 50 -35.28 -1.68 12.48
N LYS A 51 -35.95 -2.55 11.71
CA LYS A 51 -37.37 -2.85 11.92
C LYS A 51 -37.68 -4.16 12.67
N ILE A 52 -36.74 -5.09 12.89
CA ILE A 52 -37.08 -6.40 13.48
C ILE A 52 -35.95 -6.92 14.41
N ALA A 53 -36.31 -7.57 15.52
CA ALA A 53 -35.37 -8.13 16.50
C ALA A 53 -34.35 -9.13 15.88
N ASN A 54 -34.77 -9.87 14.84
CA ASN A 54 -33.91 -10.80 14.09
C ASN A 54 -32.86 -10.11 13.22
N ALA A 55 -33.08 -8.85 12.82
CA ALA A 55 -32.12 -8.06 12.05
C ALA A 55 -31.01 -7.45 12.92
N VAL A 56 -31.17 -7.45 14.25
CA VAL A 56 -30.21 -6.83 15.19
C VAL A 56 -28.90 -7.60 15.24
N LEU A 57 -28.95 -8.94 15.29
CA LEU A 57 -27.76 -9.78 15.37
C LEU A 57 -26.84 -9.64 14.13
N PRO A 58 -27.32 -9.81 12.88
CA PRO A 58 -26.48 -9.62 11.70
C PRO A 58 -25.98 -8.17 11.56
N TYR A 59 -26.74 -7.19 12.03
CA TYR A 59 -26.32 -5.78 12.00
C TYR A 59 -25.14 -5.52 12.93
N ILE A 60 -25.19 -6.03 14.17
CA ILE A 60 -24.08 -5.93 15.14
C ILE A 60 -22.82 -6.63 14.60
N ILE A 61 -22.98 -7.82 14.00
CA ILE A 61 -21.87 -8.55 13.36
C ILE A 61 -21.28 -7.73 12.21
N GLY A 62 -22.12 -7.11 11.38
CA GLY A 62 -21.70 -6.20 10.31
C GLY A 62 -20.88 -5.02 10.82
N LEU A 63 -21.32 -4.36 11.90
CA LEU A 63 -20.59 -3.24 12.52
C LEU A 63 -19.25 -3.67 13.13
N LEU A 64 -19.19 -4.84 13.79
CA LEU A 64 -17.95 -5.39 14.32
C LEU A 64 -16.94 -5.65 13.21
N LEU A 65 -17.37 -6.25 12.10
CA LEU A 65 -16.52 -6.48 10.92
C LEU A 65 -16.05 -5.17 10.28
N LEU A 66 -16.91 -4.14 10.28
CA LEU A 66 -16.55 -2.81 9.79
C LEU A 66 -15.44 -2.18 10.64
N ALA A 67 -15.55 -2.27 11.96
CA ALA A 67 -14.54 -1.79 12.90
C ALA A 67 -13.21 -2.54 12.73
N ILE A 68 -13.27 -3.87 12.56
CA ILE A 68 -12.08 -4.70 12.28
C ILE A 68 -11.42 -4.28 10.96
N SER A 69 -12.21 -4.03 9.90
CA SER A 69 -11.69 -3.54 8.62
C SER A 69 -10.97 -2.19 8.78
N ALA A 70 -11.59 -1.25 9.49
CA ALA A 70 -11.01 0.06 9.76
C ALA A 70 -9.67 -0.06 10.53
N LEU A 71 -9.61 -0.90 11.55
CA LEU A 71 -8.37 -1.16 12.30
C LEU A 71 -7.29 -1.78 11.41
N LEU A 72 -7.61 -2.78 10.60
CA LEU A 72 -6.65 -3.42 9.68
C LEU A 72 -6.08 -2.43 8.67
N LEU A 73 -6.92 -1.57 8.11
CA LEU A 73 -6.51 -0.52 7.17
C LEU A 73 -5.67 0.57 7.86
N PHE A 74 -6.03 0.94 9.09
CA PHE A 74 -5.27 1.88 9.90
C PHE A 74 -3.86 1.35 10.21
N PHE A 75 -3.74 0.08 10.64
CA PHE A 75 -2.44 -0.56 10.87
C PHE A 75 -1.63 -0.71 9.57
N ALA A 76 -2.28 -1.05 8.45
CA ALA A 76 -1.63 -1.11 7.14
C ALA A 76 -1.06 0.26 6.73
N TYR A 77 -1.77 1.34 7.03
CA TYR A 77 -1.36 2.71 6.72
C TYR A 77 -0.28 3.23 7.68
N ARG A 78 -0.45 3.05 9.00
CA ARG A 78 0.38 3.67 10.04
C ARG A 78 1.59 2.85 10.47
N CYS A 79 1.46 1.53 10.59
CA CYS A 79 2.52 0.66 11.15
C CYS A 79 3.43 0.10 10.07
N ILE A 80 2.92 -0.20 8.87
CA ILE A 80 3.74 -0.62 7.72
C ILE A 80 4.19 0.64 6.97
N ARG A 81 4.97 1.47 7.66
CA ARG A 81 5.69 2.57 6.99
C ARG A 81 6.75 1.94 6.13
N LEU A 82 6.50 1.97 4.82
CA LEU A 82 7.53 1.75 3.82
C LEU A 82 8.70 2.65 4.19
N LYS A 83 9.91 2.08 4.24
CA LYS A 83 11.11 2.87 4.52
C LYS A 83 11.31 3.78 3.32
N THR A 84 10.74 4.97 3.38
CA THR A 84 11.10 6.14 2.58
C THR A 84 12.45 6.73 3.03
N GLY A 85 13.16 6.03 3.93
CA GLY A 85 14.38 6.45 4.62
C GLY A 85 15.57 6.79 3.72
N LEU A 86 15.46 6.61 2.41
CA LEU A 86 16.29 7.33 1.46
C LEU A 86 15.35 8.00 0.47
N ASN A 87 15.38 9.34 0.49
CA ASN A 87 14.69 10.21 -0.43
C ASN A 87 14.86 9.67 -1.85
N ILE A 88 13.83 9.01 -2.42
CA ILE A 88 13.88 8.42 -3.76
C ILE A 88 14.33 9.49 -4.77
N LYS A 89 13.95 10.75 -4.50
CA LYS A 89 14.42 11.96 -5.18
C LYS A 89 15.94 12.17 -5.04
N GLY A 90 16.47 12.12 -3.81
CA GLY A 90 17.90 12.20 -3.54
C GLY A 90 18.73 11.09 -4.21
N TYR A 91 18.16 9.89 -4.37
CA TYR A 91 18.84 8.82 -5.09
C TYR A 91 18.77 9.00 -6.62
N SER A 92 17.65 9.49 -7.16
CA SER A 92 17.60 9.88 -8.58
C SER A 92 18.62 10.98 -8.91
N GLU A 93 18.78 11.95 -8.00
CA GLU A 93 19.79 13.00 -8.08
C GLU A 93 21.22 12.42 -7.96
N LEU A 94 21.43 11.42 -7.10
CA LEU A 94 22.73 10.73 -6.96
C LEU A 94 23.09 9.94 -8.23
N ILE A 95 22.14 9.20 -8.82
CA ILE A 95 22.32 8.51 -10.10
C ILE A 95 22.72 9.53 -11.18
N GLU A 96 22.06 10.68 -11.22
CA GLU A 96 22.34 11.74 -12.20
C GLU A 96 23.71 12.39 -11.98
N LYS A 97 24.12 12.61 -10.72
CA LYS A 97 25.47 13.09 -10.38
C LYS A 97 26.56 12.07 -10.73
N LEU A 98 26.33 10.79 -10.46
CA LEU A 98 27.30 9.70 -10.71
C LEU A 98 27.44 9.34 -12.18
N LYS A 99 26.35 9.46 -12.96
CA LYS A 99 26.37 9.36 -14.43
C LYS A 99 27.43 10.30 -15.05
N ASN A 100 27.64 11.46 -14.44
CA ASN A 100 28.50 12.50 -14.95
C ASN A 100 29.92 12.52 -14.34
N LYS A 101 30.24 11.67 -13.34
CA LYS A 101 31.46 11.83 -12.51
C LYS A 101 32.28 10.57 -12.21
N THR A 102 31.84 9.34 -12.51
CA THR A 102 32.48 8.12 -11.96
C THR A 102 32.69 6.97 -12.94
N THR A 103 33.73 6.16 -12.67
CA THR A 103 34.00 4.84 -13.25
C THR A 103 32.88 3.84 -12.91
N LEU A 104 32.52 2.99 -13.88
CA LEU A 104 31.43 2.00 -13.83
C LEU A 104 31.42 1.16 -12.54
N ILE A 105 32.60 0.77 -12.06
CA ILE A 105 32.80 -0.08 -10.87
C ILE A 105 32.29 0.60 -9.60
N THR A 106 32.58 1.90 -9.42
CA THR A 106 32.18 2.66 -8.22
C THR A 106 30.67 2.87 -8.19
N PHE A 107 30.07 3.12 -9.36
CA PHE A 107 28.61 3.18 -9.52
C PHE A 107 27.93 1.85 -9.21
N LEU A 108 28.44 0.74 -9.76
CA LEU A 108 27.92 -0.61 -9.50
C LEU A 108 28.04 -1.02 -8.03
N LYS A 109 29.14 -0.64 -7.35
CA LYS A 109 29.35 -0.95 -5.92
C LYS A 109 28.36 -0.19 -5.03
N HIS A 110 28.12 1.09 -5.31
CA HIS A 110 27.11 1.88 -4.61
C HIS A 110 25.68 1.40 -4.93
N GLN A 111 25.42 1.00 -6.18
CA GLN A 111 24.16 0.37 -6.55
C GLN A 111 23.94 -0.93 -5.79
N LEU A 112 24.89 -1.86 -5.75
CA LEU A 112 24.75 -3.14 -5.04
C LEU A 112 24.41 -2.96 -3.56
N LEU A 113 25.20 -2.17 -2.84
CA LEU A 113 25.00 -1.91 -1.40
C LEU A 113 23.65 -1.26 -1.09
N TYR A 114 23.12 -0.42 -2.00
CA TYR A 114 21.85 0.26 -1.81
C TYR A 114 20.65 -0.58 -2.28
N PHE A 115 20.77 -1.21 -3.44
CA PHE A 115 19.70 -1.95 -4.11
C PHE A 115 19.32 -3.19 -3.33
N GLU A 116 20.28 -3.94 -2.78
CA GLU A 116 19.98 -5.25 -2.21
C GLU A 116 19.10 -5.11 -0.96
N ASP A 117 19.57 -4.39 0.06
CA ASP A 117 18.84 -4.27 1.32
C ASP A 117 17.57 -3.43 1.20
N SER A 118 17.61 -2.30 0.48
CA SER A 118 16.46 -1.39 0.41
C SER A 118 15.34 -1.95 -0.47
N ILE A 119 15.66 -2.63 -1.58
CA ILE A 119 14.62 -3.23 -2.43
C ILE A 119 14.05 -4.48 -1.77
N ILE A 120 14.87 -5.33 -1.17
CA ILE A 120 14.38 -6.54 -0.49
C ILE A 120 13.48 -6.12 0.68
N SER A 121 13.92 -5.15 1.50
CA SER A 121 13.14 -4.65 2.64
C SER A 121 11.83 -4.01 2.19
N ASN A 122 11.85 -3.11 1.21
CA ASN A 122 10.63 -2.45 0.73
C ASN A 122 9.68 -3.40 0.01
N ASN A 123 10.18 -4.35 -0.79
CA ASN A 123 9.31 -5.36 -1.41
C ASN A 123 8.63 -6.25 -0.35
N LYS A 124 9.34 -6.60 0.73
CA LYS A 124 8.75 -7.33 1.87
C LYS A 124 7.66 -6.51 2.55
N LEU A 125 7.89 -5.22 2.80
CA LEU A 125 6.92 -4.31 3.41
C LEU A 125 5.70 -4.07 2.49
N ILE A 126 5.90 -3.90 1.17
CA ILE A 126 4.82 -3.80 0.18
C ILE A 126 3.97 -5.07 0.21
N LYS A 127 4.59 -6.26 0.25
CA LYS A 127 3.87 -7.55 0.32
C LYS A 127 3.05 -7.66 1.61
N GLN A 128 3.59 -7.21 2.74
CA GLN A 128 2.85 -7.15 4.01
C GLN A 128 1.67 -6.17 3.94
N LYS A 129 1.89 -4.96 3.41
CA LYS A 129 0.84 -3.94 3.25
C LYS A 129 -0.29 -4.41 2.33
N ASN A 130 0.05 -5.08 1.24
CA ASN A 130 -0.92 -5.71 0.33
C ASN A 130 -1.74 -6.82 0.99
N LYS A 131 -1.13 -7.64 1.86
CA LYS A 131 -1.87 -8.65 2.62
C LYS A 131 -2.85 -7.99 3.59
N SER A 132 -2.41 -6.99 4.37
CA SER A 132 -3.28 -6.25 5.28
C SER A 132 -4.43 -5.55 4.54
N LEU A 133 -4.15 -4.97 3.37
CA LEU A 133 -5.17 -4.43 2.47
C LEU A 133 -6.19 -5.48 2.02
N ALA A 134 -5.74 -6.66 1.61
CA ALA A 134 -6.63 -7.74 1.20
C ALA A 134 -7.54 -8.19 2.36
N TYR A 135 -6.98 -8.39 3.56
CA TYR A 135 -7.78 -8.73 4.75
C TYR A 135 -8.75 -7.62 5.14
N GLY A 136 -8.34 -6.34 5.07
CA GLY A 136 -9.20 -5.18 5.28
C GLY A 136 -10.36 -5.12 4.28
N ALA A 137 -10.10 -5.39 3.00
CA ALA A 137 -11.12 -5.41 1.96
C ALA A 137 -12.09 -6.59 2.10
N ILE A 138 -11.60 -7.79 2.45
CA ILE A 138 -12.45 -8.97 2.68
C ILE A 138 -13.39 -8.74 3.88
N THR A 139 -12.85 -8.21 4.98
CA THR A 139 -13.65 -7.88 6.18
C THR A 139 -14.67 -6.77 5.91
N LEU A 140 -14.33 -5.79 5.07
CA LEU A 140 -15.26 -4.77 4.59
C LEU A 140 -16.42 -5.38 3.78
N LEU A 141 -16.10 -6.25 2.83
CA LEU A 141 -17.10 -6.95 2.00
C LEU A 141 -18.03 -7.81 2.84
N ALA A 142 -17.48 -8.56 3.80
CA ALA A 142 -18.29 -9.34 4.74
C ALA A 142 -19.20 -8.43 5.57
N SER A 143 -18.68 -7.33 6.12
CA SER A 143 -19.47 -6.33 6.84
C SER A 143 -20.67 -5.84 6.02
N LEU A 144 -20.43 -5.45 4.77
CA LEU A 144 -21.48 -5.00 3.86
C LEU A 144 -22.56 -6.06 3.61
N LEU A 145 -22.17 -7.32 3.39
CA LEU A 145 -23.11 -8.43 3.19
C LEU A 145 -24.00 -8.64 4.42
N PHE A 146 -23.43 -8.58 5.62
CA PHE A 146 -24.18 -8.69 6.86
C PHE A 146 -25.12 -7.50 7.08
N CYS A 147 -24.68 -6.27 6.78
CA CYS A 147 -25.54 -5.09 6.85
C CYS A 147 -26.70 -5.16 5.85
N ILE A 148 -26.47 -5.63 4.61
CA ILE A 148 -27.53 -5.80 3.60
C ILE A 148 -28.51 -6.90 4.00
N ALA A 149 -28.01 -8.05 4.48
CA ALA A 149 -28.87 -9.13 4.96
C ALA A 149 -29.77 -8.66 6.10
N SER A 150 -29.24 -7.83 7.01
CA SER A 150 -30.02 -7.21 8.10
C SER A 150 -31.10 -6.27 7.61
N TYR A 151 -30.90 -5.61 6.47
CA TYR A 151 -31.89 -4.70 5.88
C TYR A 151 -33.03 -5.45 5.16
N LEU A 152 -32.73 -6.63 4.61
CA LEU A 152 -33.70 -7.46 3.88
C LEU A 152 -34.59 -8.32 4.78
N MET A 153 -34.19 -8.54 6.04
CA MET A 153 -34.92 -9.35 7.04
C MET A 153 -35.88 -8.53 7.87
#